data_AF-A0AAW2U7S1-F1
#
_entry.id   AF-A0AAW2U7S1-F1
#
_cell.length_a   1.000
_cell.length_b   1.000
_cell.length_c   1.000
_cell.angle_alpha   90.00
_cell.angle_beta   90.00
_cell.angle_gamma   90.00
#
_symmetry.space_group_name_H-M   'P 1'
#
loop_
_entity.id
_entity.type
_entity.pdbx_description
1 polymer ?
#
loop_
_entity_poly.entity_id
_entity_poly.type
_entity_poly.pdbx_seq_one_letter_code
_entity_poly.pdbx_strand_id
1 'polypeptide(L)'
;MSASEGISSMRSLSEISEEETVRFSVDLVAAARRNLGFLRLVADSPWLHQQSTLLEAIRRYDQLWMPLIADLTTGSKPPMILPPLDVEWAWYCHTLQPANYRAYCESRFSKLIGKPAIFDEENEEYALDRCREIWESKFPSEHFENEADSNLECCSSVLSEDLLDQMSKQRNLYRRFSEPYYSEMVYLVAAKQRYKGFIYMVHRFGDECSCLVPTSDVLLMWLTHQVLV
;
A
#
# COMPACT_ATOMS: atom_id res chain seq x y z
N MET A 1 -23.37 -52.66 -13.92
CA MET A 1 -23.64 -51.75 -12.79
C MET A 1 -22.69 -50.57 -12.92
N SER A 2 -23.23 -49.37 -12.68
CA SER A 2 -22.81 -48.06 -13.19
C SER A 2 -21.32 -47.70 -13.10
N ALA A 3 -20.78 -47.17 -14.20
CA ALA A 3 -19.76 -46.13 -14.17
C ALA A 3 -20.50 -44.78 -14.23
N SER A 4 -20.47 -44.00 -13.15
CA SER A 4 -20.95 -42.62 -13.15
C SER A 4 -19.80 -41.73 -13.62
N GLU A 5 -19.85 -41.28 -14.87
CA GLU A 5 -19.00 -40.20 -15.37
C GLU A 5 -19.40 -38.90 -14.67
N GLY A 6 -18.57 -38.45 -13.74
CA GLY A 6 -18.65 -37.10 -13.18
C GLY A 6 -18.18 -36.10 -14.22
N ILE A 7 -19.09 -35.59 -15.04
CA ILE A 7 -18.84 -34.45 -15.91
C ILE A 7 -18.68 -33.23 -15.00
N SER A 8 -17.42 -32.87 -14.72
CA SER A 8 -17.10 -31.55 -14.17
C SER A 8 -17.43 -30.51 -15.24
N SER A 9 -18.58 -29.87 -15.10
CA SER A 9 -19.00 -28.77 -15.97
C SER A 9 -18.05 -27.59 -15.73
N MET A 10 -17.05 -27.42 -16.60
CA MET A 10 -16.28 -26.19 -16.70
C MET A 10 -17.23 -25.10 -17.20
N ARG A 11 -17.84 -24.36 -16.26
CA ARG A 11 -18.55 -23.13 -16.60
C ARG A 11 -17.58 -22.17 -17.28
N SER A 12 -17.99 -21.63 -18.41
CA SER A 12 -17.25 -20.58 -19.11
C SER A 12 -17.10 -19.39 -18.17
N LEU A 13 -15.90 -18.77 -18.15
CA LEU A 13 -15.61 -17.55 -17.37
C LEU A 13 -16.54 -16.37 -17.73
N SER A 14 -17.32 -16.49 -18.80
CA SER A 14 -18.38 -15.54 -19.20
C SER A 14 -19.67 -15.63 -18.37
N GLU A 15 -19.85 -16.67 -17.55
CA GLU A 15 -21.08 -16.89 -16.76
C GLU A 15 -20.99 -16.42 -15.29
N ILE A 16 -19.89 -15.76 -14.89
CA ILE A 16 -19.71 -15.29 -13.52
C ILE A 16 -20.62 -14.08 -13.30
N SER A 17 -21.75 -14.27 -12.62
CA SER A 17 -22.69 -13.20 -12.25
C SER A 17 -21.98 -12.13 -11.41
N GLU A 18 -22.26 -10.85 -11.63
CA GLU A 18 -21.72 -9.74 -10.83
C GLU A 18 -21.98 -9.92 -9.32
N GLU A 19 -23.01 -10.67 -8.95
CA GLU A 19 -23.38 -11.01 -7.57
C GLU A 19 -22.43 -12.00 -6.87
N GLU A 20 -21.66 -12.80 -7.61
CA GLU A 20 -20.61 -13.68 -7.06
C GLU A 20 -19.25 -12.96 -6.94
N THR A 21 -19.16 -11.68 -7.34
CA THR A 21 -17.89 -10.94 -7.36
C THR A 21 -17.64 -10.18 -6.06
N VAL A 22 -16.38 -10.17 -5.62
CA VAL A 22 -15.93 -9.44 -4.43
C VAL A 22 -16.25 -7.95 -4.56
N ARG A 23 -16.97 -7.42 -3.56
CA ARG A 23 -17.26 -5.99 -3.42
C ARG A 23 -16.15 -5.34 -2.60
N PHE A 24 -15.51 -4.32 -3.17
CA PHE A 24 -14.53 -3.51 -2.45
C PHE A 24 -15.23 -2.31 -1.79
N SER A 25 -14.87 -2.00 -0.56
CA SER A 25 -15.38 -0.84 0.19
C SER A 25 -14.79 0.49 -0.28
N VAL A 26 -13.79 0.45 -1.18
CA VAL A 26 -13.01 1.59 -1.66
C VAL A 26 -13.07 1.64 -3.18
N ASP A 27 -13.00 2.85 -3.75
CA ASP A 27 -12.79 3.03 -5.18
C ASP A 27 -11.37 2.60 -5.58
N LEU A 28 -11.23 1.32 -5.90
CA LEU A 28 -9.95 0.73 -6.27
C LEU A 28 -9.35 1.35 -7.53
N VAL A 29 -10.15 1.94 -8.43
CA VAL A 29 -9.64 2.59 -9.65
C VAL A 29 -8.94 3.90 -9.29
N ALA A 30 -9.62 4.75 -8.52
CA ALA A 30 -9.03 6.00 -8.03
C ALA A 30 -7.79 5.72 -7.17
N ALA A 31 -7.88 4.73 -6.27
CA ALA A 31 -6.75 4.32 -5.45
C ALA A 31 -5.56 3.79 -6.27
N ALA A 32 -5.81 3.00 -7.32
CA ALA A 32 -4.73 2.48 -8.16
C ALA A 32 -4.04 3.58 -8.95
N ARG A 33 -4.81 4.59 -9.43
CA ARG A 33 -4.26 5.76 -10.08
C ARG A 33 -3.37 6.57 -9.13
N ARG A 34 -3.83 6.86 -7.91
CA ARG A 34 -3.00 7.49 -6.87
C ARG A 34 -1.75 6.68 -6.60
N ASN A 35 -1.91 5.37 -6.39
CA ASN A 35 -0.78 4.49 -6.07
C ASN A 35 0.29 4.51 -7.16
N LEU A 36 -0.10 4.52 -8.44
CA LEU A 36 0.85 4.70 -9.55
C LEU A 36 1.58 6.05 -9.48
N GLY A 37 0.86 7.14 -9.18
CA GLY A 37 1.46 8.47 -9.00
C GLY A 37 2.48 8.48 -7.86
N PHE A 38 2.11 7.90 -6.72
CA PHE A 38 2.99 7.74 -5.56
C PHE A 38 4.24 6.91 -5.88
N LEU A 39 4.08 5.73 -6.50
CA LEU A 39 5.20 4.88 -6.90
C LEU A 39 6.13 5.56 -7.91
N ARG A 40 5.58 6.37 -8.81
CA ARG A 40 6.36 7.21 -9.73
C ARG A 40 7.17 8.25 -8.96
N LEU A 41 6.55 8.98 -8.02
CA LEU A 41 7.22 9.98 -7.20
C LEU A 41 8.40 9.39 -6.40
N VAL A 42 8.21 8.19 -5.83
CA VAL A 42 9.28 7.43 -5.14
C VAL A 42 10.40 7.06 -6.12
N ALA A 43 10.08 6.61 -7.33
CA ALA A 43 11.07 6.23 -8.34
C ALA A 43 11.85 7.44 -8.87
N ASP A 44 11.19 8.59 -8.98
CA ASP A 44 11.75 9.87 -9.45
C ASP A 44 12.52 10.62 -8.33
N SER A 45 12.61 10.05 -7.12
CA SER A 45 13.30 10.62 -5.95
C SER A 45 14.53 9.80 -5.53
N PRO A 46 15.70 9.91 -6.21
CA PRO A 46 16.89 9.12 -5.89
C PRO A 46 17.39 9.26 -4.45
N TRP A 47 17.17 10.44 -3.85
CA TRP A 47 17.55 10.74 -2.46
C TRP A 47 16.86 9.80 -1.46
N LEU A 48 15.62 9.38 -1.74
CA LEU A 48 14.83 8.49 -0.87
C LEU A 48 15.46 7.09 -0.74
N HIS A 49 16.31 6.70 -1.68
CA HIS A 49 16.95 5.38 -1.72
C HIS A 49 18.34 5.36 -1.08
N GLN A 50 18.80 6.50 -0.52
CA GLN A 50 20.04 6.57 0.25
C GLN A 50 19.86 5.92 1.61
N GLN A 51 20.90 5.25 2.11
CA GLN A 51 20.81 4.49 3.36
C GLN A 51 20.48 5.39 4.56
N SER A 52 21.08 6.57 4.67
CA SER A 52 20.78 7.53 5.75
C SER A 52 19.31 7.93 5.74
N THR A 53 18.76 8.25 4.56
CA THR A 53 17.36 8.63 4.38
C THR A 53 16.42 7.48 4.72
N LEU A 54 16.73 6.24 4.31
CA LEU A 54 15.91 5.08 4.64
C LEU A 54 15.87 4.81 6.14
N LEU A 55 17.01 4.91 6.84
CA LEU A 55 17.08 4.74 8.28
C LEU A 55 16.27 5.83 9.01
N GLU A 56 16.40 7.08 8.57
CA GLU A 56 15.64 8.19 9.12
C GLU A 56 14.14 8.08 8.83
N ALA A 57 13.76 7.64 7.63
CA ALA A 57 12.37 7.38 7.26
C ALA A 57 11.74 6.32 8.19
N ILE A 58 12.47 5.24 8.50
CA ILE A 58 12.02 4.21 9.44
C ILE A 58 11.88 4.78 10.85
N ARG A 59 12.83 5.60 11.31
CA ARG A 59 12.75 6.26 12.62
C ARG A 59 11.54 7.18 12.71
N ARG A 60 11.34 8.06 11.71
CA ARG A 60 10.22 9.01 11.65
C ARG A 60 8.89 8.29 11.54
N TYR A 61 8.81 7.23 10.72
CA TYR A 61 7.66 6.35 10.64
C TYR A 61 7.33 5.72 12.00
N ASP A 62 8.31 5.08 12.62
CA ASP A 62 8.10 4.30 13.83
C ASP A 62 7.87 5.17 15.07
N GLN A 63 8.64 6.22 15.26
CA GLN A 63 8.67 7.00 16.50
C GLN A 63 7.75 8.22 16.49
N LEU A 64 7.47 8.79 15.31
CA LEU A 64 6.70 10.04 15.19
C LEU A 64 5.34 9.79 14.55
N TRP A 65 5.33 9.24 13.33
CA TRP A 65 4.12 9.09 12.54
C TRP A 65 3.14 8.08 13.14
N MET A 66 3.59 6.86 13.43
CA MET A 66 2.71 5.81 13.90
C MET A 66 2.03 6.15 15.24
N PRO A 67 2.73 6.71 16.25
CA PRO A 67 2.08 7.26 17.44
C PRO A 67 1.11 8.41 17.14
N LEU A 68 1.49 9.36 16.28
CA LEU A 68 0.64 10.50 15.91
C LEU A 68 -0.69 10.03 15.29
N ILE A 69 -0.64 9.15 14.30
CA ILE A 69 -1.84 8.69 13.61
C ILE A 69 -2.67 7.76 14.51
N ALA A 70 -2.03 6.97 15.39
CA ALA A 70 -2.73 6.16 16.38
C ALA A 70 -3.58 7.04 17.31
N ASP A 71 -3.01 8.13 17.83
CA ASP A 71 -3.72 9.07 18.71
C ASP A 71 -4.90 9.72 17.99
N LEU A 72 -4.69 10.20 16.76
CA LEU A 72 -5.73 10.86 15.96
C LEU A 72 -6.86 9.91 15.55
N THR A 73 -6.60 8.61 15.45
CA THR A 73 -7.58 7.58 15.05
C THR A 73 -8.31 6.97 16.27
N THR A 74 -8.51 7.72 17.36
CA THR A 74 -9.30 7.26 18.52
C THR A 74 -10.79 7.52 18.29
N GLY A 75 -11.54 6.48 17.89
CA GLY A 75 -13.01 6.50 17.84
C GLY A 75 -13.65 7.18 16.61
N SER A 76 -12.85 7.63 15.64
CA SER A 76 -13.33 8.26 14.39
C SER A 76 -12.61 7.69 13.16
N LYS A 77 -13.10 8.04 11.96
CA LYS A 77 -12.44 7.70 10.68
C LYS A 77 -10.99 8.25 10.67
N PRO A 78 -10.04 7.63 9.94
CA PRO A 78 -8.70 8.16 9.81
C PRO A 78 -8.73 9.63 9.40
N PRO A 79 -7.91 10.50 10.03
CA PRO A 79 -7.87 11.92 9.69
C PRO A 79 -7.43 12.12 8.24
N MET A 80 -7.93 13.19 7.60
CA MET A 80 -7.58 13.56 6.23
C MET A 80 -6.21 14.27 6.22
N ILE A 81 -5.16 13.49 6.46
CA ILE A 81 -3.76 13.94 6.49
C ILE A 81 -2.87 12.94 5.75
N LEU A 82 -1.81 13.44 5.10
CA LEU A 82 -0.82 12.62 4.42
C LEU A 82 0.57 12.86 5.01
N PRO A 83 1.33 11.79 5.32
CA PRO A 83 2.67 11.95 5.87
C PRO A 83 3.65 12.52 4.86
N PRO A 84 4.83 12.97 5.30
CA PRO A 84 5.99 13.19 4.44
C PRO A 84 6.29 11.99 3.53
N LEU A 85 6.85 12.24 2.35
CA LEU A 85 7.07 11.22 1.31
C LEU A 85 7.86 10.00 1.80
N ASP A 86 8.91 10.23 2.58
CA ASP A 86 9.77 9.18 3.14
C ASP A 86 9.03 8.29 4.15
N VAL A 87 8.22 8.91 5.00
CA VAL A 87 7.34 8.22 5.96
C VAL A 87 6.23 7.46 5.23
N GLU A 88 5.63 8.05 4.18
CA GLU A 88 4.63 7.36 3.35
C GLU A 88 5.22 6.11 2.70
N TRP A 89 6.46 6.19 2.22
CA TRP A 89 7.19 5.07 1.64
C TRP A 89 7.46 3.95 2.66
N ALA A 90 7.95 4.29 3.84
CA ALA A 90 8.14 3.31 4.92
C ALA A 90 6.80 2.63 5.27
N TRP A 91 5.73 3.41 5.40
CA TRP A 91 4.41 2.88 5.69
C TRP A 91 3.88 1.98 4.57
N TYR A 92 4.04 2.39 3.31
CA TYR A 92 3.69 1.60 2.13
C TYR A 92 4.38 0.23 2.14
N CYS A 93 5.71 0.21 2.31
CA CYS A 93 6.48 -1.04 2.36
C CYS A 93 6.07 -1.95 3.50
N HIS A 94 5.77 -1.39 4.68
CA HIS A 94 5.30 -2.19 5.81
C HIS A 94 3.94 -2.84 5.53
N THR A 95 3.01 -2.11 4.90
CA THR A 95 1.68 -2.65 4.53
C THR A 95 1.73 -3.76 3.47
N LEU A 96 2.82 -3.87 2.70
CA LEU A 96 3.04 -5.02 1.79
C LEU A 96 3.34 -6.33 2.53
N GLN A 97 3.52 -6.29 3.85
CA GLN A 97 3.61 -7.45 4.73
C GLN A 97 2.45 -7.46 5.74
N PRO A 98 1.21 -7.83 5.33
CA PRO A 98 0.03 -7.62 6.17
C PRO A 98 0.07 -8.30 7.53
N ALA A 99 0.73 -9.46 7.65
CA ALA A 99 0.90 -10.16 8.92
C ALA A 99 1.80 -9.38 9.88
N ASN A 100 2.95 -8.90 9.38
CA ASN A 100 3.91 -8.12 10.18
C ASN A 100 3.31 -6.76 10.57
N TYR A 101 2.64 -6.08 9.62
CA TYR A 101 1.98 -4.81 9.88
C TYR A 101 0.88 -4.93 10.94
N ARG A 102 0.04 -5.97 10.86
CA ARG A 102 -0.99 -6.24 11.86
C ARG A 102 -0.37 -6.48 13.24
N ALA A 103 0.63 -7.36 13.34
CA ALA A 103 1.31 -7.65 14.59
C ALA A 103 1.99 -6.40 15.20
N TYR A 104 2.61 -5.57 14.37
CA TYR A 104 3.18 -4.28 14.79
C TYR A 104 2.11 -3.35 15.37
N CYS A 105 0.99 -3.18 14.66
CA CYS A 105 -0.09 -2.29 15.11
C CYS A 105 -0.76 -2.80 16.40
N GLU A 106 -1.03 -4.11 16.48
CA GLU A 106 -1.64 -4.76 17.65
C GLU A 106 -0.73 -4.67 18.87
N SER A 107 0.56 -5.00 18.72
CA SER A 107 1.50 -5.00 19.84
C SER A 107 1.75 -3.59 20.41
N ARG A 108 1.80 -2.56 19.55
CA ARG A 108 2.16 -1.21 19.96
C ARG A 108 0.97 -0.31 20.29
N PHE A 109 -0.14 -0.47 19.58
CA PHE A 109 -1.29 0.43 19.67
C PHE A 109 -2.60 -0.29 20.00
N SER A 110 -2.57 -1.62 20.15
CA SER A 110 -3.74 -2.46 20.47
C SER A 110 -4.90 -2.30 19.47
N LYS A 111 -4.60 -1.86 18.25
CA LYS A 111 -5.57 -1.71 17.15
C LYS A 111 -4.85 -1.70 15.82
N LEU A 112 -5.54 -2.11 14.76
CA LEU A 112 -5.05 -1.92 13.40
C LEU A 112 -5.24 -0.45 12.99
N ILE A 113 -4.17 0.17 12.48
CA ILE A 113 -4.20 1.54 11.98
C ILE A 113 -4.46 1.49 10.48
N GLY A 114 -5.61 2.00 10.04
CA GLY A 114 -5.95 2.10 8.62
C GLY A 114 -5.37 3.36 7.96
N LYS A 115 -5.15 3.30 6.65
CA LYS A 115 -4.77 4.48 5.86
C LYS A 115 -6.01 5.32 5.49
N PRO A 116 -5.87 6.66 5.41
CA PRO A 116 -6.96 7.50 4.93
C PRO A 116 -7.22 7.28 3.45
N ALA A 117 -8.50 7.17 3.08
CA ALA A 117 -8.96 6.95 1.71
C ALA A 117 -9.04 8.29 0.93
N ILE A 118 -7.88 8.86 0.62
CA ILE A 118 -7.72 10.12 -0.12
C ILE A 118 -7.21 9.76 -1.52
N PHE A 119 -7.94 10.09 -2.59
CA PHE A 119 -7.57 9.62 -3.95
C PHE A 119 -7.65 10.69 -5.04
N ASP A 120 -8.16 11.86 -4.72
CA ASP A 120 -8.21 13.02 -5.61
C ASP A 120 -7.13 14.03 -5.22
N GLU A 121 -6.61 14.73 -6.23
CA GLU A 121 -5.45 15.61 -6.13
C GLU A 121 -5.68 16.80 -5.19
N GLU A 122 -6.87 17.39 -5.21
CA GLU A 122 -7.23 18.51 -4.33
C GLU A 122 -7.20 18.11 -2.85
N ASN A 123 -7.75 16.94 -2.51
CA ASN A 123 -7.69 16.43 -1.14
C ASN A 123 -6.28 15.95 -0.75
N GLU A 124 -5.42 15.56 -1.70
CA GLU A 124 -4.03 15.19 -1.42
C GLU A 124 -3.20 16.41 -0.98
N GLU A 125 -3.26 17.51 -1.73
CA GLU A 125 -2.54 18.76 -1.39
C GLU A 125 -3.01 19.28 -0.03
N TYR A 126 -4.34 19.37 0.17
CA TYR A 126 -4.92 19.77 1.44
C TYR A 126 -4.46 18.88 2.61
N ALA A 127 -4.43 17.56 2.41
CA ALA A 127 -4.04 16.61 3.45
C ALA A 127 -2.54 16.68 3.79
N LEU A 128 -1.68 16.98 2.81
CA LEU A 128 -0.26 17.22 3.03
C LEU A 128 -0.04 18.50 3.85
N ASP A 129 -0.66 19.61 3.46
CA ASP A 129 -0.54 20.89 4.19
C ASP A 129 -1.09 20.77 5.61
N ARG A 130 -2.25 20.10 5.76
CA ARG A 130 -2.82 19.84 7.08
C ARG A 130 -1.91 18.97 7.95
N CYS A 131 -1.23 17.99 7.35
CA CYS A 131 -0.25 17.19 8.07
C CYS A 131 0.96 18.04 8.50
N ARG A 132 1.45 18.91 7.62
CA ARG A 132 2.58 19.80 7.90
C ARG A 132 2.31 20.68 9.12
N GLU A 133 1.14 21.32 9.19
CA GLU A 133 0.74 22.13 10.36
C GLU A 133 0.75 21.32 11.66
N ILE A 134 0.21 20.10 11.64
CA ILE A 134 0.16 19.22 12.82
C ILE A 134 1.58 18.79 13.20
N TRP A 135 2.41 18.44 12.21
CA TRP A 135 3.78 18.00 12.40
C TRP A 135 4.63 19.08 13.05
N GLU A 136 4.62 20.30 12.50
CA GLU A 136 5.36 21.46 13.04
C GLU A 136 4.91 21.81 14.46
N SER A 137 3.61 21.65 14.76
CA SER A 137 3.09 21.89 16.11
C SER A 137 3.47 20.78 17.10
N LYS A 138 3.48 19.51 16.68
CA LYS A 138 3.73 18.35 17.55
C LYS A 138 5.23 18.08 17.76
N PHE A 139 6.02 18.34 16.72
CA PHE A 139 7.44 18.00 16.64
C PHE A 139 8.26 19.21 16.19
N PRO A 140 8.36 20.28 17.02
CA PRO A 140 8.99 21.53 16.62
C PRO A 140 10.50 21.41 16.31
N SER A 141 11.14 20.32 16.75
CA SER A 141 12.55 20.02 16.47
C SER A 141 12.75 19.12 15.25
N GLU A 142 11.68 18.66 14.61
CA GLU A 142 11.71 17.69 13.51
C GLU A 142 11.18 18.36 12.24
N HIS A 143 12.02 18.48 11.22
CA HIS A 143 11.60 19.01 9.93
C HIS A 143 10.53 18.12 9.28
N PHE A 144 9.63 18.73 8.50
CA PHE A 144 8.61 17.97 7.75
C PHE A 144 9.23 17.21 6.58
N GLU A 145 10.20 17.80 5.88
CA GLU A 145 10.99 17.09 4.87
C GLU A 145 12.13 16.34 5.54
N ASN A 146 12.54 15.22 4.93
CA ASN A 146 13.67 14.44 5.43
C ASN A 146 14.98 15.11 4.99
N GLU A 147 15.72 15.64 5.95
CA GLU A 147 17.00 16.31 5.73
C GLU A 147 18.22 15.44 6.15
N ALA A 148 18.06 14.11 6.19
CA ALA A 148 19.13 13.20 6.60
C ALA A 148 20.38 13.37 5.72
N ASP A 149 21.49 13.75 6.34
CA ASP A 149 22.78 13.86 5.67
C ASP A 149 23.30 12.46 5.32
N SER A 150 23.68 12.25 4.05
CA SER A 150 24.29 11.02 3.56
C SER A 150 25.57 10.63 4.31
N ASN A 151 26.19 11.57 5.04
CA ASN A 151 27.46 11.39 5.74
C ASN A 151 27.33 10.98 7.22
N LEU A 152 26.12 10.89 7.77
CA LEU A 152 25.92 10.60 9.19
C LEU A 152 25.60 9.11 9.42
N GLU A 153 26.43 8.41 10.20
CA GLU A 153 26.12 7.07 10.70
C GLU A 153 24.98 7.17 11.74
N CYS A 154 23.76 6.87 11.32
CA CYS A 154 22.62 6.80 12.23
C CYS A 154 22.78 5.61 13.19
N CYS A 155 22.60 5.83 14.49
CA CYS A 155 22.62 4.77 15.50
C CYS A 155 21.55 3.70 15.18
N SER A 156 21.98 2.50 14.77
CA SER A 156 21.11 1.47 14.18
C SER A 156 20.33 0.61 15.19
N SER A 157 20.54 0.80 16.50
CA SER A 157 20.20 -0.24 17.48
C SER A 157 18.71 -0.45 17.78
N VAL A 158 17.79 0.31 17.16
CA VAL A 158 16.34 0.23 17.43
C VAL A 158 15.50 0.12 16.15
N LEU A 159 16.12 0.15 14.97
CA LEU A 159 15.38 0.20 13.70
C LEU A 159 15.03 -1.21 13.20
N SER A 160 13.85 -1.35 12.58
CA SER A 160 13.40 -2.61 11.99
C SER A 160 14.25 -2.94 10.76
N GLU A 161 15.19 -3.86 10.92
CA GLU A 161 16.03 -4.40 9.83
C GLU A 161 15.16 -4.99 8.71
N ASP A 162 14.10 -5.71 9.07
CA ASP A 162 13.13 -6.27 8.12
C ASP A 162 12.48 -5.20 7.23
N LEU A 163 12.10 -4.05 7.80
CA LEU A 163 11.47 -2.97 7.05
C LEU A 163 12.46 -2.28 6.11
N LEU A 164 13.70 -2.06 6.56
CA LEU A 164 14.78 -1.54 5.71
C LEU A 164 15.02 -2.44 4.49
N ASP A 165 15.02 -3.75 4.74
CA ASP A 165 15.12 -4.78 3.72
C ASP A 165 13.96 -4.72 2.73
N GLN A 166 12.74 -4.54 3.21
CA GLN A 166 11.56 -4.38 2.35
C GLN A 166 11.63 -3.11 1.51
N MET A 167 11.96 -1.96 2.09
CA MET A 167 12.08 -0.70 1.36
C MET A 167 13.14 -0.83 0.25
N SER A 168 14.27 -1.47 0.55
CA SER A 168 15.34 -1.75 -0.42
C SER A 168 14.88 -2.68 -1.56
N LYS A 169 14.12 -3.74 -1.24
CA LYS A 169 13.56 -4.69 -2.23
C LYS A 169 12.54 -4.01 -3.16
N GLN A 170 11.72 -3.12 -2.62
CA GLN A 170 10.61 -2.49 -3.35
C GLN A 170 11.01 -1.22 -4.12
N ARG A 171 12.26 -0.75 -4.02
CA ARG A 171 12.74 0.48 -4.69
C ARG A 171 12.42 0.58 -6.19
N ASN A 172 12.39 -0.55 -6.90
CA ASN A 172 12.17 -0.62 -8.34
C ASN A 172 10.74 -1.03 -8.71
N LEU A 173 9.80 -1.05 -7.76
CA LEU A 173 8.44 -1.53 -7.97
C LEU A 173 7.74 -0.81 -9.13
N TYR A 174 7.92 0.51 -9.24
CA TYR A 174 7.35 1.32 -10.31
C TYR A 174 7.76 0.88 -11.72
N ARG A 175 8.96 0.31 -11.92
CA ARG A 175 9.41 -0.13 -13.25
C ARG A 175 8.47 -1.16 -13.87
N ARG A 176 7.77 -1.95 -13.04
CA ARG A 176 6.78 -2.95 -13.48
C ARG A 176 5.50 -2.33 -14.06
N PHE A 177 5.24 -1.05 -13.76
CA PHE A 177 4.03 -0.31 -14.12
C PHE A 177 4.35 1.01 -14.84
N SER A 178 5.54 1.12 -15.43
CA SER A 178 6.06 2.37 -16.01
C SER A 178 5.41 2.77 -17.33
N GLU A 179 4.71 1.84 -17.99
CA GLU A 179 4.05 2.13 -19.26
C GLU A 179 2.92 3.16 -19.09
N PRO A 180 2.80 4.18 -19.97
CA PRO A 180 1.82 5.26 -19.80
C PRO A 180 0.38 4.77 -19.65
N TYR A 181 0.04 3.69 -20.35
CA TYR A 181 -1.31 3.13 -20.36
C TYR A 181 -1.78 2.62 -18.98
N TYR A 182 -0.88 2.35 -18.03
CA TYR A 182 -1.29 1.93 -16.67
C TYR A 182 -2.11 3.01 -15.95
N SER A 183 -1.88 4.28 -16.28
CA SER A 183 -2.59 5.41 -15.67
C SER A 183 -3.93 5.74 -16.34
N GLU A 184 -4.21 5.12 -17.49
CA GLU A 184 -5.43 5.36 -18.26
C GLU A 184 -6.65 4.78 -17.56
N MET A 185 -7.71 5.59 -17.46
CA MET A 185 -8.93 5.21 -16.73
C MET A 185 -9.54 3.91 -17.28
N VAL A 186 -9.60 3.78 -18.60
CA VAL A 186 -10.13 2.59 -19.29
C VAL A 186 -9.33 1.34 -18.94
N TYR A 187 -8.01 1.47 -18.77
CA TYR A 187 -7.14 0.36 -18.40
C TYR A 187 -7.38 -0.08 -16.95
N LEU A 188 -7.43 0.89 -16.02
CA LEU A 188 -7.66 0.62 -14.60
C LEU A 188 -9.05 0.02 -14.35
N VAL A 189 -10.09 0.49 -15.05
CA VAL A 189 -11.43 -0.11 -14.97
C VAL A 189 -11.40 -1.57 -15.39
N ALA A 190 -10.73 -1.89 -16.51
CA ALA A 190 -10.62 -3.27 -16.98
C ALA A 190 -9.76 -4.14 -16.04
N ALA A 191 -8.67 -3.59 -15.50
CA ALA A 191 -7.79 -4.27 -14.55
C ALA A 191 -8.53 -4.60 -13.24
N LYS A 192 -9.40 -3.71 -12.75
CA LYS A 192 -10.28 -3.97 -11.59
C LYS A 192 -11.19 -5.17 -11.84
N GLN A 193 -11.76 -5.30 -13.04
CA GLN A 193 -12.61 -6.47 -13.36
C GLN A 193 -11.81 -7.77 -13.40
N ARG A 194 -10.60 -7.74 -13.99
CA ARG A 194 -9.70 -8.91 -13.98
C ARG A 194 -9.25 -9.26 -12.56
N TYR A 195 -9.00 -8.27 -11.71
CA TYR A 195 -8.67 -8.48 -10.30
C TYR A 195 -9.80 -9.15 -9.53
N LYS A 196 -11.06 -8.74 -9.74
CA LYS A 196 -12.23 -9.44 -9.16
C LYS A 196 -12.27 -10.91 -9.55
N GLY A 197 -12.07 -11.21 -10.84
CA GLY A 197 -11.99 -12.57 -11.34
C GLY A 197 -10.83 -13.35 -10.73
N PHE A 198 -9.67 -12.72 -10.57
CA PHE A 198 -8.51 -13.32 -9.90
C PHE A 198 -8.80 -13.69 -8.45
N ILE A 199 -9.40 -12.79 -7.66
CA ILE A 199 -9.75 -13.07 -6.27
C ILE A 199 -10.79 -14.19 -6.18
N TYR A 200 -11.78 -14.21 -7.07
CA TYR A 200 -12.73 -15.32 -7.16
C TYR A 200 -12.01 -16.66 -7.40
N MET A 201 -11.05 -16.70 -8.34
CA MET A 201 -10.27 -17.91 -8.60
C MET A 201 -9.43 -18.33 -7.40
N VAL A 202 -8.78 -17.39 -6.70
CA VAL A 202 -8.00 -17.68 -5.49
C VAL A 202 -8.88 -18.27 -4.39
N HIS A 203 -10.09 -17.72 -4.16
CA HIS A 203 -11.01 -18.27 -3.16
C HIS A 203 -11.58 -19.64 -3.54
N ARG A 204 -11.85 -19.86 -4.83
CA ARG A 204 -12.49 -21.09 -5.31
C ARG A 204 -11.52 -22.25 -5.47
N PHE A 205 -10.29 -21.97 -5.87
CA PHE A 205 -9.30 -22.98 -6.26
C PHE A 205 -8.00 -22.90 -5.45
N GLY A 206 -7.97 -22.13 -4.35
CA GLY A 206 -6.75 -21.92 -3.54
C GLY A 206 -6.14 -23.21 -3.00
N ASP A 207 -6.97 -24.21 -2.69
CA ASP A 207 -6.51 -25.51 -2.17
C ASP A 207 -6.05 -26.47 -3.29
N GLU A 208 -6.47 -26.22 -4.54
CA GLU A 208 -6.21 -27.09 -5.71
C GLU A 208 -5.11 -26.54 -6.63
N CYS A 209 -4.94 -25.22 -6.69
CA CYS A 209 -3.99 -24.53 -7.55
C CYS A 209 -2.92 -23.82 -6.72
N SER A 210 -1.76 -24.46 -6.58
CA SER A 210 -0.65 -23.98 -5.75
C SER A 210 0.11 -22.76 -6.34
N CYS A 211 -0.25 -22.25 -7.52
CA CYS A 211 0.55 -21.24 -8.23
C CYS A 211 -0.30 -20.33 -9.15
N LEU A 212 -1.29 -19.63 -8.59
CA LEU A 212 -1.93 -18.54 -9.32
C LEU A 212 -0.99 -17.32 -9.35
N VAL A 213 -0.40 -17.06 -10.51
CA VAL A 213 0.46 -15.89 -10.73
C VAL A 213 -0.37 -14.76 -11.35
N PRO A 214 -0.48 -13.59 -10.71
CA PRO A 214 -1.25 -12.48 -11.26
C PRO A 214 -0.55 -11.90 -12.50
N THR A 215 -1.34 -11.48 -13.48
CA THR A 215 -0.87 -10.58 -14.54
C THR A 215 -0.47 -9.23 -13.93
N SER A 216 0.31 -8.43 -14.66
CA SER A 216 0.86 -7.17 -14.10
C SER A 216 -0.22 -6.19 -13.62
N ASP A 217 -1.32 -6.07 -14.34
CA ASP A 217 -2.44 -5.21 -13.96
C ASP A 217 -3.25 -5.73 -12.77
N VAL A 218 -3.42 -7.04 -12.65
CA VAL A 218 -4.00 -7.71 -11.48
C VAL A 218 -3.09 -7.50 -10.27
N LEU A 219 -1.77 -7.59 -10.46
CA LEU A 219 -0.79 -7.31 -9.41
C LEU A 219 -0.87 -5.86 -8.94
N LEU A 220 -1.00 -4.88 -9.85
CA LEU A 220 -1.20 -3.48 -9.48
C LEU A 220 -2.44 -3.30 -8.60
N MET A 221 -3.57 -3.89 -9.01
CA MET A 221 -4.82 -3.83 -8.25
C MET A 221 -4.69 -4.52 -6.88
N TRP A 222 -3.99 -5.64 -6.83
CA TRP A 222 -3.72 -6.35 -5.59
C TRP A 222 -2.86 -5.51 -4.64
N LEU A 223 -1.72 -4.99 -5.10
CA LEU A 223 -0.85 -4.14 -4.27
C LEU A 223 -1.60 -2.92 -3.74
N THR A 224 -2.40 -2.28 -4.60
CA THR A 224 -3.26 -1.16 -4.23
C THR A 224 -4.27 -1.57 -3.15
N HIS A 225 -4.92 -2.72 -3.30
CA HIS A 225 -5.87 -3.21 -2.32
C HIS A 225 -5.18 -3.54 -0.97
N GLN A 226 -3.98 -4.14 -0.99
CA GLN A 226 -3.24 -4.47 0.22
C GLN A 226 -2.87 -3.26 1.07
N VAL A 227 -2.46 -2.16 0.44
CA VAL A 227 -2.01 -0.97 1.19
C VAL A 227 -3.15 -0.13 1.77
N LEU A 228 -4.40 -0.47 1.45
CA LEU A 228 -5.62 0.19 1.95
C LEU A 228 -6.27 -0.55 3.13
N VAL A 229 -5.88 -1.80 3.39
CA VAL A 229 -6.52 -2.71 4.37
C VAL A 229 -5.64 -2.86 5.60
#